data_AF-A0A2X3CTM3-F1
#
_entry.id   AF-A0A2X3CTM3-F1
#
_cell.length_a   1.000
_cell.length_b   1.000
_cell.length_c   1.000
_cell.angle_alpha   90.00
_cell.angle_beta   90.00
_cell.angle_gamma   90.00
#
_symmetry.space_group_name_H-M   'P 1'
#
loop_
_entity.id
_entity.type
_entity.pdbx_description
1 polymer ?
#
loop_
_entity_poly.entity_id
_entity_poly.type
_entity_poly.pdbx_seq_one_letter_code
_entity_poly.pdbx_strand_id
1 'polypeptide(L)'
;MTMALTGKVAPYKIGFGPFPGSVYHGVYPNAAHGVTTADALKSLERIFKADIAPDQVAAIILEPIQGEGGFNVAPADFMQALRDLCDTHGILLIADEVQTGFARTGKLFAMQHYEVKPDLMTMAKKPRWRFPAVGRCRPRRSDGCASAWRAGRNLCR
;
A
#
# COMPACT_ATOMS: atom_id res chain seq x y z
N MET A 1 3.75 -16.06 5.48
CA MET A 1 2.72 -15.06 5.08
C MET A 1 3.32 -13.95 4.22
N THR A 2 4.26 -13.13 4.71
CA THR A 2 4.72 -11.92 3.97
C THR A 2 5.46 -12.20 2.65
N MET A 3 6.26 -13.27 2.55
CA MET A 3 6.90 -13.67 1.29
C MET A 3 5.89 -14.01 0.18
N ALA A 4 4.67 -14.42 0.55
CA ALA A 4 3.62 -14.70 -0.43
C ALA A 4 3.12 -13.41 -1.09
N LEU A 5 3.07 -12.30 -0.34
CA LEU A 5 2.60 -10.99 -0.83
C LEU A 5 3.59 -10.37 -1.82
N THR A 6 4.89 -10.61 -1.67
CA THR A 6 5.91 -10.09 -2.59
C THR A 6 5.74 -10.66 -4.01
N GLY A 7 5.64 -9.78 -5.01
CA GLY A 7 5.47 -10.17 -6.42
C GLY A 7 6.77 -10.65 -7.11
N LYS A 8 7.95 -10.28 -6.58
CA LYS A 8 9.23 -10.63 -7.20
C LYS A 8 9.69 -12.04 -6.78
N VAL A 9 9.87 -12.93 -7.76
CA VAL A 9 10.22 -14.35 -7.53
C VAL A 9 11.68 -14.53 -7.12
N ALA A 10 12.61 -13.96 -7.88
CA ALA A 10 14.04 -13.95 -7.53
C ALA A 10 14.42 -12.58 -6.95
N PRO A 11 15.09 -12.50 -5.79
CA PRO A 11 15.62 -13.58 -4.95
C PRO A 11 14.68 -14.06 -3.83
N TYR A 12 13.47 -13.50 -3.70
CA TYR A 12 12.70 -13.61 -2.44
C TYR A 12 11.89 -14.91 -2.26
N LYS A 13 11.54 -15.63 -3.34
CA LYS A 13 10.63 -16.78 -3.29
C LYS A 13 11.29 -18.12 -3.65
N ILE A 14 12.39 -18.10 -4.38
CA ILE A 14 13.09 -19.32 -4.82
C ILE A 14 13.57 -20.11 -3.60
N GLY A 15 13.14 -21.38 -3.48
CA GLY A 15 13.58 -22.30 -2.43
C GLY A 15 12.86 -22.18 -1.08
N PHE A 16 11.90 -21.26 -0.93
CA PHE A 16 11.22 -20.99 0.36
C PHE A 16 9.74 -21.45 0.41
N GLY A 17 9.25 -22.14 -0.62
CA GLY A 17 7.88 -22.66 -0.67
C GLY A 17 7.67 -23.95 0.14
N PRO A 18 6.41 -24.37 0.39
CA PRO A 18 5.17 -23.77 -0.11
C PRO A 18 4.73 -22.54 0.68
N PHE A 19 4.07 -21.60 0.01
CA PHE A 19 3.53 -20.39 0.62
C PHE A 19 2.04 -20.57 0.98
N PRO A 20 1.53 -19.78 1.95
CA PRO A 20 0.09 -19.72 2.23
C PRO A 20 -0.73 -19.40 0.97
N GLY A 21 -1.85 -20.10 0.80
CA GLY A 21 -2.78 -19.88 -0.31
C GLY A 21 -3.62 -18.59 -0.18
N SER A 22 -4.53 -18.39 -1.13
CA SER A 22 -5.44 -17.23 -1.20
C SER A 22 -4.74 -15.87 -1.31
N VAL A 23 -3.54 -15.84 -1.90
CA VAL A 23 -2.83 -14.61 -2.27
C VAL A 23 -2.76 -14.56 -3.79
N TYR A 24 -3.31 -13.49 -4.36
CA TYR A 24 -3.38 -13.28 -5.81
C TYR A 24 -2.64 -11.99 -6.16
N HIS A 25 -1.89 -12.01 -7.27
CA HIS A 25 -1.07 -10.88 -7.71
C HIS A 25 -1.71 -10.19 -8.91
N GLY A 26 -2.22 -8.98 -8.70
CA GLY A 26 -2.60 -8.07 -9.78
C GLY A 26 -1.38 -7.44 -10.44
N VAL A 27 -1.57 -6.93 -11.65
CA VAL A 27 -0.57 -6.16 -12.38
C VAL A 27 -0.54 -4.73 -11.83
N TYR A 28 0.67 -4.19 -11.65
CA TYR A 28 0.85 -2.79 -11.21
C TYR A 28 1.07 -1.88 -12.43
N PRO A 29 0.48 -0.67 -12.48
CA PRO A 29 0.68 0.27 -13.58
C PRO A 29 2.16 0.66 -13.72
N ASN A 30 2.69 0.56 -14.94
CA ASN A 30 4.09 0.86 -15.21
C ASN A 30 4.25 1.38 -16.64
N ALA A 31 4.35 2.71 -16.77
CA ALA A 31 4.52 3.38 -18.06
C ALA A 31 5.82 2.96 -18.79
N ALA A 32 6.91 2.69 -18.06
CA ALA A 32 8.18 2.28 -18.67
C ALA A 32 8.11 0.89 -19.33
N HIS A 33 7.20 0.04 -18.85
CA HIS A 33 6.95 -1.28 -19.41
C HIS A 33 5.67 -1.33 -20.28
N GLY A 34 5.08 -0.17 -20.61
CA GLY A 34 3.88 -0.08 -21.44
C GLY A 34 2.59 -0.59 -20.76
N VAL A 35 2.60 -0.74 -19.43
CA VAL A 35 1.44 -1.21 -18.66
C VAL A 35 0.62 -0.01 -18.23
N THR A 36 -0.60 0.10 -18.77
CA THR A 36 -1.52 1.19 -18.45
C THR A 36 -2.30 0.93 -17.17
N THR A 37 -2.97 1.97 -16.67
CA THR A 37 -3.90 1.85 -15.54
C THR A 37 -5.09 0.93 -15.86
N ALA A 38 -5.58 0.98 -17.11
CA ALA A 38 -6.62 0.08 -17.60
C ALA A 38 -6.18 -1.38 -17.59
N ASP A 39 -4.93 -1.67 -17.98
CA ASP A 39 -4.39 -3.04 -17.96
C ASP A 39 -4.28 -3.59 -16.53
N ALA A 40 -3.86 -2.73 -15.59
CA ALA A 40 -3.79 -3.07 -14.18
C ALA A 40 -5.18 -3.40 -13.61
N LEU A 41 -6.20 -2.58 -13.87
CA LEU A 41 -7.58 -2.84 -13.44
C LEU A 41 -8.18 -4.09 -14.09
N LYS A 42 -7.93 -4.29 -15.39
CA LYS A 42 -8.36 -5.49 -16.11
C LYS A 42 -7.74 -6.77 -15.53
N SER A 43 -6.52 -6.69 -15.00
CA SER A 43 -5.91 -7.82 -14.30
C SER A 43 -6.66 -8.20 -13.02
N LEU A 44 -7.16 -7.22 -12.26
CA LEU A 44 -7.98 -7.45 -11.07
C LEU A 44 -9.33 -8.05 -11.44
N GLU A 45 -9.98 -7.54 -12.48
CA GLU A 45 -11.23 -8.13 -12.97
C GLU A 45 -11.05 -9.60 -13.40
N ARG A 46 -9.92 -9.92 -14.03
CA ARG A 46 -9.61 -11.31 -14.41
C ARG A 46 -9.46 -12.19 -13.17
N ILE A 47 -8.76 -11.73 -12.13
CA ILE A 47 -8.63 -12.44 -10.86
C ILE A 47 -10.01 -12.66 -10.24
N PHE A 48 -10.86 -11.64 -10.24
CA PHE A 48 -12.21 -11.71 -9.70
C PHE A 48 -13.13 -12.69 -10.43
N LYS A 49 -12.90 -12.89 -11.73
CA LYS A 49 -13.67 -13.81 -12.57
C LYS A 49 -13.14 -15.24 -12.56
N ALA A 50 -11.83 -15.42 -12.49
CA ALA A 50 -11.18 -16.72 -12.71
C ALA A 50 -10.70 -17.38 -11.41
N ASP A 51 -10.28 -16.61 -10.42
CA ASP A 51 -9.47 -17.11 -9.31
C ASP A 51 -10.16 -16.99 -7.94
N ILE A 52 -10.87 -15.89 -7.68
CA ILE A 52 -11.57 -15.64 -6.40
C ILE A 52 -12.73 -14.66 -6.57
N ALA A 53 -13.88 -14.93 -5.97
CA ALA A 53 -15.00 -13.99 -6.03
C ALA A 53 -14.72 -12.74 -5.16
N PRO A 54 -15.11 -11.52 -5.59
CA PRO A 54 -14.80 -10.28 -4.86
C PRO A 54 -15.26 -10.25 -3.39
N ASP A 55 -16.38 -10.91 -3.08
CA ASP A 55 -16.95 -11.03 -1.74
C ASP A 55 -16.09 -11.89 -0.79
N GLN A 56 -15.21 -12.72 -1.35
CA GLN A 56 -14.25 -13.53 -0.59
C GLN A 56 -12.89 -12.82 -0.41
N VAL A 57 -12.71 -11.64 -1.01
CA VAL A 57 -11.45 -10.88 -0.92
C VAL A 57 -11.49 -9.97 0.31
N ALA A 58 -10.62 -10.25 1.29
CA ALA A 58 -10.58 -9.45 2.51
C ALA A 58 -9.92 -8.07 2.32
N ALA A 59 -8.87 -7.99 1.50
CA ALA A 59 -8.10 -6.77 1.32
C ALA A 59 -7.30 -6.76 0.01
N ILE A 60 -7.10 -5.56 -0.53
CA ILE A 60 -6.09 -5.26 -1.55
C ILE A 60 -4.97 -4.48 -0.86
N ILE A 61 -3.74 -4.97 -1.01
CA ILE A 61 -2.53 -4.31 -0.50
C ILE A 61 -1.69 -3.80 -1.67
N LEU A 62 -1.22 -2.56 -1.58
CA LEU A 62 -0.31 -1.98 -2.56
C LEU A 62 0.70 -1.02 -1.92
N GLU A 63 1.81 -0.79 -2.61
CA GLU A 63 2.73 0.32 -2.31
C GLU A 63 2.29 1.57 -3.12
N PRO A 64 2.09 2.75 -2.51
CA PRO A 64 1.77 3.98 -3.26
C PRO A 64 2.87 4.39 -4.25
N ILE A 65 4.12 4.01 -3.93
CA ILE A 65 5.25 4.00 -4.84
C ILE A 65 6.01 2.69 -4.58
N GLN A 66 6.09 1.80 -5.58
CA GLN A 66 6.79 0.53 -5.43
C GLN A 66 8.28 0.75 -5.21
N GLY A 67 8.82 0.31 -4.08
CA GLY A 67 10.24 0.46 -3.76
C GLY A 67 11.13 -0.47 -4.60
N GLU A 68 11.22 -1.73 -4.17
CA GLU A 68 12.05 -2.76 -4.82
C GLU A 68 11.50 -3.19 -6.20
N GLY A 69 10.27 -2.77 -6.53
CA GLY A 69 9.64 -2.97 -7.84
C GLY A 69 10.12 -2.01 -8.94
N GLY A 70 10.96 -1.02 -8.60
CA GLY A 70 11.56 -0.10 -9.57
C GLY A 70 11.11 1.36 -9.45
N PHE A 71 10.69 1.82 -8.27
CA PHE A 71 10.23 3.19 -8.03
C PHE A 71 9.03 3.61 -8.89
N ASN A 72 8.12 2.66 -9.17
CA ASN A 72 6.91 2.92 -9.94
C ASN A 72 5.89 3.66 -9.08
N VAL A 73 5.50 4.86 -9.49
CA VAL A 73 4.49 5.68 -8.80
C VAL A 73 3.09 5.24 -9.26
N ALA A 74 2.19 4.96 -8.32
CA ALA A 74 0.80 4.69 -8.66
C ALA A 74 0.16 5.94 -9.30
N PRO A 75 -0.41 5.83 -10.51
CA PRO A 75 -1.17 6.92 -11.09
C PRO A 75 -2.40 7.27 -10.24
N ALA A 76 -2.78 8.55 -10.20
CA ALA A 76 -3.87 9.03 -9.34
C ALA A 76 -5.24 8.44 -9.74
N ASP A 77 -5.48 8.27 -11.04
CA ASP A 77 -6.65 7.60 -11.60
C ASP A 77 -6.74 6.13 -11.17
N PHE A 78 -5.60 5.43 -11.14
CA PHE A 78 -5.53 4.06 -10.63
C PHE A 78 -5.86 3.97 -9.14
N MET A 79 -5.32 4.87 -8.33
CA MET A 79 -5.62 4.91 -6.89
C MET A 79 -7.10 5.16 -6.63
N GLN A 80 -7.72 6.08 -7.38
CA GLN A 80 -9.15 6.37 -7.26
C GLN A 80 -9.99 5.15 -7.67
N ALA A 81 -9.68 4.53 -8.82
CA ALA A 81 -10.37 3.35 -9.29
C ALA A 81 -10.27 2.17 -8.30
N LEU A 82 -9.11 1.99 -7.65
CA LEU A 82 -8.95 0.99 -6.59
C LEU A 82 -9.84 1.29 -5.38
N ARG A 83 -9.96 2.56 -4.99
CA ARG A 83 -10.82 2.96 -3.87
C ARG A 83 -12.28 2.67 -4.18
N ASP A 84 -12.74 3.05 -5.36
CA ASP A 84 -14.12 2.84 -5.79
C ASP A 84 -14.46 1.34 -5.88
N LEU A 85 -13.52 0.54 -6.38
CA LEU A 85 -13.63 -0.93 -6.43
C LEU A 85 -13.68 -1.52 -5.02
N CYS A 86 -12.83 -1.06 -4.10
CA CYS A 86 -12.84 -1.49 -2.71
C CYS A 86 -14.17 -1.14 -2.01
N ASP A 87 -14.70 0.06 -2.24
CA ASP A 87 -15.97 0.51 -1.67
C ASP A 87 -17.16 -0.28 -2.24
N THR A 88 -17.12 -0.62 -3.53
CA THR A 88 -18.17 -1.40 -4.21
C THR A 88 -18.28 -2.82 -3.65
N HIS A 89 -17.14 -3.47 -3.35
CA HIS A 89 -17.11 -4.86 -2.94
C HIS A 89 -16.91 -5.06 -1.42
N GLY A 90 -16.74 -3.97 -0.65
CA GLY A 90 -16.44 -4.06 0.79
C GLY A 90 -15.04 -4.58 1.10
N ILE A 91 -14.09 -4.39 0.18
CA ILE A 91 -12.70 -4.84 0.30
C ILE A 91 -11.89 -3.77 1.03
N LEU A 92 -10.99 -4.16 1.94
CA LEU A 92 -10.11 -3.20 2.61
C LEU A 92 -8.96 -2.76 1.70
N LEU A 93 -8.71 -1.45 1.62
CA LEU A 93 -7.54 -0.89 0.95
C LEU A 93 -6.39 -0.72 1.94
N ILE A 94 -5.28 -1.42 1.73
CA ILE A 94 -4.07 -1.34 2.56
C ILE A 94 -2.95 -0.65 1.78
N ALA A 95 -2.47 0.48 2.28
CA ALA A 95 -1.29 1.15 1.73
C ALA A 95 -0.03 0.73 2.49
N ASP A 96 0.92 0.12 1.79
CA ASP A 96 2.24 -0.20 2.32
C ASP A 96 3.18 1.00 2.21
N GLU A 97 3.45 1.62 3.36
CA GLU A 97 4.30 2.81 3.49
C GLU A 97 5.59 2.51 4.22
N VAL A 98 6.01 1.23 4.28
CA VAL A 98 7.28 0.83 4.90
C VAL A 98 8.47 1.53 4.26
N GLN A 99 8.44 1.78 2.95
CA GLN A 99 9.51 2.46 2.23
C GLN A 99 9.24 3.94 1.97
N THR A 100 7.99 4.30 1.71
CA THR A 100 7.58 5.64 1.27
C THR A 100 7.21 6.58 2.42
N GLY A 101 7.01 6.05 3.63
CA GLY A 101 6.72 6.83 4.82
C GLY A 101 7.90 7.66 5.33
N PHE A 102 7.66 8.40 6.41
CA PHE A 102 8.65 9.24 7.11
C PHE A 102 9.32 10.29 6.21
N ALA A 103 8.51 11.09 5.51
CA ALA A 103 8.97 12.23 4.71
C ALA A 103 9.80 11.88 3.45
N ARG A 104 9.87 10.60 3.06
CA ARG A 104 10.66 10.17 1.89
C ARG A 104 10.23 10.84 0.59
N THR A 105 8.94 11.15 0.46
CA THR A 105 8.32 11.74 -0.74
C THR A 105 8.01 13.23 -0.60
N GLY A 106 8.56 13.90 0.43
CA GLY A 106 8.28 15.31 0.74
C GLY A 106 7.01 15.56 1.57
N LYS A 107 6.18 14.53 1.79
CA LYS A 107 5.08 14.51 2.76
C LYS A 107 5.30 13.37 3.76
N LEU A 108 4.67 13.43 4.94
CA LEU A 108 4.88 12.44 6.00
C LEU A 108 4.60 11.01 5.51
N PHE A 109 3.57 10.84 4.68
CA PHE A 109 3.23 9.60 4.00
C PHE A 109 2.96 9.88 2.51
N ALA A 110 3.29 8.93 1.62
CA ALA A 110 3.02 9.06 0.19
C ALA A 110 1.51 9.14 -0.12
N MET A 111 0.66 8.50 0.68
CA MET A 111 -0.79 8.58 0.56
C MET A 111 -1.33 10.01 0.67
N GLN A 112 -0.59 10.94 1.28
CA GLN A 112 -0.98 12.36 1.34
C GLN A 112 -0.86 13.09 -0.02
N HIS A 113 -0.31 12.44 -1.04
CA HIS A 113 -0.32 12.94 -2.42
C HIS A 113 -1.58 12.57 -3.19
N TYR A 114 -2.41 11.68 -2.65
CA TYR A 114 -3.66 11.24 -3.27
C TYR A 114 -4.86 11.73 -2.44
N GLU A 115 -6.02 11.88 -3.10
CA GLU A 115 -7.29 12.20 -2.43
C GLU A 115 -7.93 10.96 -1.78
N VAL A 116 -7.39 9.78 -2.09
CA VAL A 116 -7.84 8.48 -1.62
C VAL A 116 -7.39 8.21 -0.19
N LYS A 117 -8.29 7.65 0.63
CA LYS A 117 -7.98 7.20 1.99
C LYS A 117 -7.86 5.67 2.06
N PRO A 118 -6.73 5.14 2.57
CA PRO A 118 -6.60 3.72 2.86
C PRO A 118 -7.33 3.37 4.17
N ASP A 119 -7.79 2.13 4.28
CA ASP A 119 -8.39 1.60 5.51
C ASP A 119 -7.32 1.25 6.55
N LEU A 120 -6.18 0.75 6.07
CA LEU A 120 -5.01 0.43 6.87
C LEU A 120 -3.74 0.93 6.19
N MET A 121 -2.75 1.30 7.00
CA MET A 121 -1.42 1.64 6.52
C MET A 121 -0.39 0.79 7.26
N THR A 122 0.55 0.18 6.54
CA THR A 122 1.73 -0.42 7.15
C THR A 122 2.84 0.61 7.18
N MET A 123 3.60 0.65 8.27
CA MET A 123 4.73 1.53 8.43
C MET A 123 5.82 0.79 9.18
N ALA A 124 7.04 0.91 8.69
CA ALA A 124 8.24 0.37 9.30
C ALA A 124 9.44 1.11 8.70
N LYS A 125 10.62 0.46 8.76
CA LYS A 125 11.92 1.05 8.42
C LYS A 125 12.23 2.24 9.34
N LYS A 126 13.51 2.46 9.62
CA LYS A 126 13.88 3.47 10.62
C LYS A 126 13.38 4.85 10.14
N PRO A 127 12.53 5.57 10.90
CA PRO A 127 12.60 7.01 10.83
C PRO A 127 14.09 7.34 11.03
N ARG A 128 14.67 8.21 10.21
CA ARG A 128 16.10 8.57 10.36
C ARG A 128 16.38 9.30 11.69
N TRP A 129 15.40 9.31 12.61
CA TRP A 129 15.50 9.68 14.01
C TRP A 129 15.73 8.42 14.87
N ARG A 130 16.89 8.35 15.53
CA ARG A 130 17.29 7.25 16.43
C ARG A 130 16.35 7.16 17.66
N PHE A 131 15.19 6.51 17.57
CA PHE A 131 14.46 5.99 18.74
C PHE A 131 13.62 4.74 18.35
N PRO A 132 13.48 3.72 19.23
CA PRO A 132 12.75 2.51 18.91
C PRO A 132 11.24 2.74 19.10
N ALA A 133 10.47 2.70 18.01
CA ALA A 133 9.01 2.70 18.12
C ALA A 133 8.39 1.83 17.01
N VAL A 134 7.75 0.74 17.42
CA VAL A 134 6.76 0.00 16.63
C VAL A 134 5.39 0.53 17.04
N GLY A 135 4.59 1.01 16.08
CA GLY A 135 3.23 1.51 16.33
C GLY A 135 2.30 1.18 15.18
N ARG A 136 1.17 0.52 15.47
CA ARG A 136 0.08 0.27 14.52
C ARG A 136 -0.85 1.48 14.54
N CYS A 137 -0.95 2.24 13.44
CA CYS A 137 -1.88 3.35 13.31
C CYS A 137 -3.21 2.84 12.71
N ARG A 138 -4.32 2.95 13.46
CA ARG A 138 -5.68 2.82 12.91
C ARG A 138 -6.27 4.22 12.73
N PRO A 139 -6.75 4.61 11.54
CA PRO A 139 -7.49 5.86 11.40
C PRO A 139 -8.86 5.72 12.07
N ARG A 140 -9.14 6.54 13.09
CA ARG A 140 -10.48 6.67 13.69
C ARG A 140 -11.24 7.73 12.89
N ARG A 141 -12.39 7.38 12.33
CA ARG A 141 -13.34 8.31 11.71
C ARG A 141 -13.86 9.29 12.78
N SER A 142 -13.19 10.43 12.97
CA SER A 142 -13.83 11.72 13.34
C SER A 142 -12.83 12.84 13.68
N ASP A 143 -11.58 12.57 14.06
CA ASP A 143 -10.71 13.65 14.58
C ASP A 143 -9.35 13.70 13.89
N GLY A 144 -9.00 14.90 13.42
CA GLY A 144 -7.83 15.17 12.60
C GLY A 144 -6.52 14.64 13.18
N CYS A 145 -5.72 14.04 12.30
CA CYS A 145 -4.40 13.44 12.53
C CYS A 145 -3.34 14.38 13.17
N ALA A 146 -3.66 15.65 13.43
CA ALA A 146 -2.71 16.67 13.88
C ALA A 146 -2.50 16.72 15.42
N SER A 147 -3.33 16.08 16.23
CA SER A 147 -3.29 16.25 17.70
C SER A 147 -2.38 15.26 18.44
N ALA A 148 -2.09 14.08 17.87
CA ALA A 148 -1.26 13.05 18.51
C ALA A 148 0.26 13.33 18.47
N TRP A 149 0.71 14.39 17.78
CA TRP A 149 2.13 14.70 17.54
C TRP A 149 2.56 16.09 18.06
N ARG A 150 1.84 16.68 19.02
CA ARG A 150 2.35 17.88 19.73
C ARG A 150 3.21 17.48 20.93
N ALA A 151 4.40 16.94 20.66
CA ALA A 151 5.50 16.91 21.62
C ALA A 151 6.71 17.56 20.96
N GLY A 152 6.92 18.86 21.23
CA GLY A 152 8.01 19.62 20.61
C GLY A 152 7.82 21.13 20.55
N ARG A 153 7.12 21.73 21.52
CA ARG A 153 7.18 23.17 21.77
C ARG A 153 7.47 23.37 23.25
N ASN A 154 8.75 23.55 23.58
CA ASN A 154 9.28 24.29 24.74
C ASN A 154 10.77 24.01 24.95
N LEU A 155 11.62 24.30 23.96
CA LEU A 155 13.08 24.39 24.15
C LEU A 155 13.69 25.28 23.06
N CYS A 156 13.46 26.57 23.19
CA CYS A 156 14.33 27.67 22.72
C CYS A 156 13.89 28.91 23.50
N ARG A 157 14.62 29.20 24.58
CA ARG A 157 14.85 30.57 25.04
C ARG A 157 16.10 31.05 24.31
#